data_AF-A0A1Q5GR75-F1
#
_entry.id   AF-A0A1Q5GR75-F1
#
_cell.length_a   1.000
_cell.length_b   1.000
_cell.length_c   1.000
_cell.angle_alpha   90.00
_cell.angle_beta   90.00
_cell.angle_gamma   90.00
#
_symmetry.space_group_name_H-M   'P 1'
#
loop_
_entity.id
_entity.type
_entity.pdbx_description
1 polymer ?
#
loop_
_entity_poly.entity_id
_entity_poly.type
_entity_poly.pdbx_seq_one_letter_code
_entity_poly.pdbx_strand_id
1 'polypeptide(L)'
;MRPGSRTRLYHCLRTHPADKDKHRSMGKRDFIGFLDGAHQLLKAPIVLVWDRLNTHVSQAMRELIAERKWLTLFLLPAHSPDLNPVEGVWAHVRRSLANLAVVALDRLEILVRNRLTRLQYRPDPLNGSLSGTGLAIDAPTAPR
;
A
#
# COMPACT_ATOMS: atom_id res chain seq x y z
N MET A 1 2.90 11.25 10.07
CA MET A 1 3.15 12.02 8.83
C MET A 1 4.00 13.22 9.20
N ARG A 2 5.00 13.63 8.39
CA ARG A 2 5.77 14.84 8.74
C ARG A 2 4.84 16.07 8.63
N PRO A 3 4.93 17.06 9.54
CA PRO A 3 4.18 18.30 9.41
C PRO A 3 4.36 18.92 8.03
N GLY A 4 3.28 19.39 7.40
CA GLY A 4 3.31 19.95 6.05
C GLY A 4 3.49 18.94 4.91
N SER A 5 3.60 17.63 5.19
CA SER A 5 3.63 16.60 4.14
C SER A 5 2.24 16.26 3.64
N ARG A 6 2.13 15.99 2.34
CA ARG A 6 0.88 15.55 1.69
C ARG A 6 0.82 14.03 1.59
N THR A 7 -0.39 13.48 1.61
CA THR A 7 -0.60 12.03 1.50
C THR A 7 -0.26 11.60 0.09
N ARG A 8 0.56 10.55 -0.01
CA ARG A 8 1.04 10.01 -1.27
C ARG A 8 0.87 8.50 -1.28
N LEU A 9 0.49 7.97 -2.42
CA LEU A 9 0.44 6.53 -2.66
C LEU A 9 1.76 6.08 -3.31
N TYR A 10 2.46 5.17 -2.66
CA TYR A 10 3.58 4.44 -3.25
C TYR A 10 3.07 3.07 -3.71
N HIS A 11 3.38 2.70 -4.94
CA HIS A 11 2.86 1.47 -5.54
C HIS A 11 3.94 0.78 -6.40
N CYS A 12 3.88 -0.54 -6.44
CA CYS A 12 4.60 -1.37 -7.39
C CYS A 12 3.57 -2.29 -8.04
N LEU A 13 3.42 -2.19 -9.36
CA LEU A 13 2.53 -3.08 -10.11
C LEU A 13 3.36 -4.23 -10.68
N ARG A 14 2.95 -5.46 -10.36
CA ARG A 14 3.51 -6.67 -10.94
C ARG A 14 2.45 -7.40 -11.74
N THR A 15 2.85 -7.88 -12.91
CA THR A 15 2.01 -8.73 -13.75
C THR A 15 2.64 -10.11 -13.86
N HIS A 16 1.78 -11.11 -13.70
CA HIS A 16 2.14 -12.50 -13.86
C HIS A 16 1.52 -12.95 -15.18
N PRO A 17 2.30 -13.12 -16.26
CA PRO A 17 1.77 -13.69 -17.49
C PRO A 17 1.20 -15.08 -17.20
N ALA A 18 0.24 -15.53 -18.03
CA ALA A 18 -0.51 -16.78 -17.87
C ALA A 18 0.34 -18.06 -18.10
N ASP A 19 1.61 -18.03 -17.73
CA ASP A 19 2.51 -19.18 -17.75
C ASP A 19 2.23 -20.07 -16.53
N LYS A 20 2.30 -21.40 -16.72
CA LYS A 20 1.87 -22.39 -15.72
C LYS A 20 2.90 -22.60 -14.59
N ASP A 21 4.16 -22.25 -14.80
CA ASP A 21 5.27 -22.59 -13.88
C ASP A 21 5.85 -21.44 -13.06
N LYS A 22 5.29 -20.22 -13.12
CA LYS A 22 5.80 -19.08 -12.33
C LYS A 22 4.95 -18.79 -11.10
N HIS A 23 5.62 -18.45 -9.99
CA HIS A 23 5.00 -17.98 -8.76
C HIS A 23 4.12 -16.75 -9.04
N ARG A 24 2.80 -16.88 -8.82
CA ARG A 24 1.77 -15.90 -9.21
C ARG A 24 1.41 -14.89 -8.11
N SER A 25 2.11 -14.93 -6.98
CA SER A 25 1.84 -14.06 -5.84
C SER A 25 3.10 -13.29 -5.41
N MET A 26 2.90 -12.26 -4.57
CA MET A 26 4.00 -11.57 -3.93
C MET A 26 4.60 -12.45 -2.83
N GLY A 27 5.91 -12.66 -2.88
CA GLY A 27 6.67 -13.33 -1.84
C GLY A 27 7.21 -12.36 -0.80
N LYS A 28 7.75 -12.90 0.29
CA LYS A 28 8.35 -12.12 1.39
C LYS A 28 9.44 -11.16 0.90
N ARG A 29 10.26 -11.60 -0.06
CA ARG A 29 11.31 -10.78 -0.69
C ARG A 29 10.75 -9.58 -1.45
N ASP A 30 9.61 -9.73 -2.10
CA ASP A 30 8.98 -8.63 -2.85
C ASP A 30 8.47 -7.54 -1.90
N PHE A 31 7.83 -7.95 -0.79
CA PHE A 31 7.40 -7.01 0.25
C PHE A 31 8.58 -6.29 0.89
N ILE A 32 9.64 -7.02 1.25
CA ILE A 32 10.82 -6.42 1.86
C ILE A 32 11.53 -5.46 0.91
N GLY A 33 11.72 -5.85 -0.36
CA GLY A 33 12.31 -4.95 -1.36
C GLY A 33 11.48 -3.68 -1.56
N PHE A 34 10.15 -3.78 -1.50
CA PHE A 34 9.27 -2.61 -1.53
C PHE A 34 9.46 -1.71 -0.31
N LEU A 35 9.53 -2.28 0.90
CA LEU A 35 9.74 -1.51 2.13
C LEU A 35 11.11 -0.84 2.17
N ASP A 36 12.17 -1.54 1.76
CA ASP A 36 13.53 -1.01 1.69
C ASP A 36 13.61 0.15 0.67
N GLY A 37 12.98 -0.01 -0.50
CA GLY A 37 12.88 1.05 -1.51
C GLY A 37 12.10 2.27 -1.01
N ALA A 38 10.99 2.04 -0.28
CA ALA A 38 10.23 3.12 0.34
C ALA A 38 11.07 3.87 1.39
N HIS A 39 11.85 3.16 2.20
CA HIS A 39 12.76 3.77 3.17
C HIS A 39 13.85 4.61 2.50
N GLN A 40 14.47 4.11 1.44
CA GLN A 40 15.47 4.85 0.67
C GLN A 40 14.91 6.15 0.07
N LEU A 41 13.65 6.11 -0.39
CA LEU A 41 12.98 7.27 -0.95
C LEU A 41 12.57 8.30 0.11
N LEU A 42 12.03 7.84 1.25
CA LEU A 42 11.54 8.71 2.32
C LEU A 42 12.68 9.25 3.22
N LYS A 43 13.81 8.53 3.29
CA LYS A 43 14.94 8.81 4.19
C LYS A 43 14.46 9.10 5.62
N ALA A 44 13.59 8.23 6.11
CA ALA A 44 12.86 8.41 7.36
C ALA A 44 12.51 7.06 8.00
N PRO A 45 12.39 6.97 9.33
CA PRO A 45 11.70 5.86 9.98
C PRO A 45 10.27 5.69 9.45
N ILE A 46 9.82 4.45 9.33
CA ILE A 46 8.50 4.10 8.78
C ILE A 46 7.67 3.42 9.86
N VAL A 47 6.45 3.91 10.05
CA VAL A 47 5.41 3.18 10.78
C VAL A 47 4.56 2.44 9.75
N LEU A 48 4.66 1.12 9.75
CA LEU A 48 3.91 0.23 8.86
C LEU A 48 2.67 -0.29 9.59
N VAL A 49 1.51 -0.01 9.03
CA VAL A 49 0.24 -0.61 9.42
C VAL A 49 -0.16 -1.58 8.30
N TRP A 50 -0.39 -2.85 8.63
CA TRP A 50 -0.76 -3.87 7.65
C TRP A 50 -1.78 -4.85 8.21
N ASP A 51 -2.48 -5.54 7.30
CA ASP A 51 -3.40 -6.62 7.65
C ASP A 51 -2.67 -7.90 8.06
N ARG A 52 -3.45 -8.93 8.40
CA ARG A 52 -2.93 -10.21 8.88
C ARG A 52 -2.78 -11.26 7.79
N LEU A 53 -2.53 -10.88 6.53
CA LEU A 53 -2.23 -11.85 5.47
C LEU A 53 -1.14 -12.83 5.95
N ASN A 54 -1.30 -14.13 5.66
CA ASN A 54 -0.41 -15.18 6.19
C ASN A 54 1.08 -14.89 5.96
N THR A 55 1.42 -14.32 4.80
CA THR A 55 2.79 -13.91 4.48
C THR A 55 3.31 -12.83 5.43
N HIS A 56 2.47 -11.84 5.80
CA HIS A 56 2.79 -10.73 6.70
C HIS A 56 3.08 -11.23 8.12
N VAL A 57 2.27 -12.17 8.63
CA VAL A 57 2.40 -12.65 10.02
C VAL A 57 3.38 -13.81 10.18
N SER A 58 3.91 -14.37 9.08
CA SER A 58 4.83 -15.51 9.11
C SER A 58 6.13 -15.22 9.87
N GLN A 59 6.70 -16.25 10.51
CA GLN A 59 7.94 -16.12 11.28
C GLN A 59 9.07 -15.52 10.45
N ALA A 60 9.33 -16.06 9.25
CA ALA A 60 10.40 -15.53 8.40
C ALA A 60 10.18 -14.05 8.00
N MET A 61 8.93 -13.59 7.89
CA MET A 61 8.66 -12.18 7.65
C MET A 61 8.97 -11.32 8.89
N ARG A 62 8.66 -11.81 10.09
CA ARG A 62 9.02 -11.13 11.34
C ARG A 62 10.52 -11.02 11.52
N GLU A 63 11.27 -12.07 11.20
CA GLU A 63 12.75 -12.07 11.20
C GLU A 63 13.30 -11.01 10.25
N LEU A 64 12.79 -10.97 9.01
CA LEU A 64 13.17 -9.93 8.05
C LEU A 64 12.83 -8.53 8.57
N ILE A 65 11.67 -8.32 9.18
CA ILE A 65 11.31 -7.01 9.76
C ILE A 65 12.23 -6.63 10.93
N ALA A 66 12.62 -7.59 11.77
CA ALA A 66 13.45 -7.34 12.95
C ALA A 66 14.85 -6.79 12.60
N GLU A 67 15.38 -7.11 11.43
CA GLU A 67 16.65 -6.56 10.93
C GLU A 67 16.57 -5.04 10.64
N ARG A 68 15.36 -4.48 10.49
CA ARG A 68 15.13 -3.11 10.04
C ARG A 68 14.79 -2.21 11.23
N LYS A 69 15.83 -1.71 11.92
CA LYS A 69 15.69 -0.80 13.08
C LYS A 69 14.90 0.48 12.80
N TRP A 70 14.74 0.86 11.53
CA TRP A 70 13.98 2.03 11.09
C TRP A 70 12.48 1.76 10.90
N LEU A 71 12.03 0.51 11.04
CA LEU A 71 10.66 0.08 10.77
C LEU A 71 9.94 -0.27 12.08
N THR A 72 8.78 0.34 12.30
CA THR A 72 7.85 -0.01 13.39
C THR A 72 6.58 -0.61 12.81
N LEU A 73 6.19 -1.79 13.29
CA LEU A 73 5.07 -2.55 12.74
C LEU A 73 3.85 -2.56 13.66
N PHE A 74 2.68 -2.25 13.10
CA PHE A 74 1.37 -2.44 13.73
C PHE A 74 0.51 -3.37 12.86
N LEU A 75 -0.01 -4.42 13.48
CA LEU A 75 -0.95 -5.35 12.86
C LEU A 75 -2.37 -4.89 13.14
N LEU A 76 -3.19 -4.82 12.09
CA LEU A 76 -4.63 -4.67 12.26
C LEU A 76 -5.23 -5.93 12.94
N PRO A 77 -6.38 -5.80 13.62
CA PRO A 77 -7.14 -6.94 14.08
C PRO A 77 -7.50 -7.89 12.92
N ALA A 78 -7.72 -9.16 13.25
CA ALA A 78 -8.11 -10.14 12.23
C ALA A 78 -9.47 -9.77 11.63
N HIS A 79 -9.59 -9.91 10.31
CA HIS A 79 -10.84 -9.68 9.56
C HIS A 79 -11.43 -8.26 9.73
N SER A 80 -10.58 -7.24 9.81
CA SER A 80 -11.00 -5.83 9.88
C SER A 80 -10.65 -5.05 8.61
N PRO A 81 -11.29 -5.34 7.46
CA PRO A 81 -11.04 -4.61 6.21
C PRO A 81 -11.45 -3.13 6.32
N ASP A 82 -12.41 -2.81 7.19
CA ASP A 82 -12.85 -1.46 7.55
C ASP A 82 -11.75 -0.61 8.18
N LEU A 83 -10.74 -1.24 8.79
CA LEU A 83 -9.58 -0.55 9.37
C LEU A 83 -8.39 -0.45 8.40
N ASN A 84 -8.48 -1.05 7.20
CA ASN A 84 -7.39 -1.06 6.24
C ASN A 84 -7.58 0.03 5.17
N PRO A 85 -6.81 1.15 5.21
CA PRO A 85 -7.02 2.27 4.30
C PRO A 85 -6.73 1.90 2.83
N VAL A 86 -6.00 0.81 2.57
CA VAL A 86 -5.77 0.32 1.22
C VAL A 86 -7.07 -0.15 0.55
N GLU A 87 -8.09 -0.56 1.32
CA GLU A 87 -9.39 -0.95 0.75
C GLU A 87 -10.12 0.24 0.13
N GLY A 88 -10.00 1.44 0.73
CA GLY A 88 -10.52 2.67 0.15
C GLY A 88 -9.82 3.03 -1.17
N VAL A 89 -8.50 2.85 -1.23
CA VAL A 89 -7.69 3.00 -2.45
C VAL A 89 -8.16 2.00 -3.52
N TRP A 90 -8.34 0.73 -3.16
CA TRP A 90 -8.84 -0.29 -4.09
C TRP A 90 -10.25 -0.02 -4.59
N ALA A 91 -11.15 0.41 -3.70
CA ALA A 91 -12.51 0.81 -4.07
C ALA A 91 -12.50 2.00 -5.05
N HIS A 92 -11.58 2.96 -4.88
CA HIS A 92 -11.41 4.06 -5.83
C HIS A 92 -10.93 3.57 -7.20
N VAL A 93 -9.90 2.73 -7.24
CA VAL A 93 -9.35 2.18 -8.49
C VAL A 93 -10.42 1.34 -9.20
N ARG A 94 -11.09 0.41 -8.51
CA ARG A 94 -12.14 -0.44 -9.07
C ARG A 94 -13.30 0.37 -9.65
N ARG A 95 -13.81 1.38 -8.93
CA ARG A 95 -14.85 2.28 -9.45
C ARG A 95 -14.42 3.01 -10.71
N SER A 96 -13.16 3.43 -10.81
CA SER A 96 -12.63 4.09 -12.02
C SER A 96 -12.49 3.18 -13.25
N LEU A 97 -12.65 1.87 -13.06
CA LEU A 97 -12.56 0.84 -14.09
C LEU A 97 -13.91 0.16 -14.38
N ALA A 98 -14.94 0.41 -13.57
CA ALA A 98 -16.21 -0.33 -13.60
C ALA A 98 -16.94 -0.31 -14.96
N ASN A 99 -16.71 0.73 -15.76
CA ASN A 99 -17.34 0.88 -17.09
C ASN A 99 -16.41 0.51 -18.26
N LEU A 100 -15.26 -0.14 -17.99
CA LEU A 100 -14.30 -0.51 -19.04
C LEU A 100 -14.37 -2.01 -19.34
N ALA A 101 -14.76 -2.35 -20.55
CA ALA A 101 -14.62 -3.70 -21.09
C ALA A 101 -13.20 -3.87 -21.65
N VAL A 102 -12.28 -4.39 -20.82
CA VAL A 102 -10.89 -4.63 -21.23
C VAL A 102 -10.74 -6.09 -21.63
N VAL A 103 -10.31 -6.34 -22.88
CA VAL A 103 -10.24 -7.70 -23.46
C VAL A 103 -8.84 -8.32 -23.34
N ALA A 104 -7.84 -7.56 -22.87
CA ALA A 104 -6.45 -8.03 -22.77
C ALA A 104 -5.73 -7.56 -21.48
N LEU A 105 -4.89 -8.44 -20.92
CA LEU A 105 -4.24 -8.23 -19.61
C LEU A 105 -3.23 -7.07 -19.64
N ASP A 106 -2.49 -6.90 -20.73
CA ASP A 106 -1.55 -5.79 -20.96
C ASP A 106 -2.28 -4.43 -20.94
N ARG A 107 -3.46 -4.37 -21.57
CA ARG A 107 -4.31 -3.18 -21.57
C ARG A 107 -4.83 -2.89 -20.16
N LEU A 108 -5.20 -3.93 -19.41
CA LEU A 108 -5.62 -3.77 -18.02
C LEU A 108 -4.47 -3.27 -17.14
N GLU A 109 -3.26 -3.80 -17.33
CA GLU A 109 -2.07 -3.36 -16.61
C GLU A 109 -1.82 -1.87 -16.83
N ILE A 110 -1.80 -1.42 -18.08
CA ILE A 110 -1.59 -0.01 -18.44
C ILE A 110 -2.65 0.88 -17.80
N LEU A 111 -3.92 0.45 -17.83
CA LEU A 111 -5.02 1.20 -17.21
C LEU A 111 -4.85 1.31 -15.69
N VAL A 112 -4.60 0.19 -15.00
CA VAL A 112 -4.38 0.16 -13.55
C VAL A 112 -3.20 1.04 -13.18
N ARG A 113 -2.05 0.90 -13.87
CA ARG A 113 -0.86 1.75 -13.68
C ARG A 113 -1.20 3.23 -13.82
N ASN A 114 -1.90 3.60 -14.90
CA ASN A 114 -2.30 4.99 -15.14
C ASN A 114 -3.30 5.54 -14.09
N ARG A 115 -4.12 4.69 -13.47
CA ARG A 115 -5.02 5.10 -12.37
C ARG A 115 -4.23 5.28 -11.07
N LEU A 116 -3.33 4.35 -10.74
CA LEU A 116 -2.48 4.41 -9.55
C LEU A 116 -1.53 5.62 -9.60
N THR A 117 -0.87 5.88 -10.74
CA THR A 117 0.00 7.07 -10.92
C THR A 117 -0.77 8.37 -10.78
N ARG A 118 -2.02 8.45 -11.26
CA ARG A 118 -2.87 9.63 -11.04
C ARG A 118 -3.24 9.80 -9.57
N LEU A 119 -3.53 8.70 -8.89
CA LEU A 119 -3.91 8.71 -7.47
C LEU A 119 -2.72 9.07 -6.56
N GLN A 120 -1.49 8.71 -6.94
CA GLN A 120 -0.24 9.02 -6.22
C GLN A 120 -0.10 10.49 -5.81
N TYR A 121 -0.59 11.41 -6.63
CA TYR A 121 -0.48 12.86 -6.39
C TYR A 121 -1.81 13.53 -6.03
N ARG A 122 -2.86 12.75 -5.73
CA ARG A 122 -4.18 13.26 -5.32
C ARG A 122 -4.42 12.99 -3.83
N PRO A 123 -4.19 13.98 -2.95
CA PRO A 123 -4.30 13.78 -1.52
C PRO A 123 -5.74 13.55 -1.06
N ASP A 124 -6.76 14.15 -1.69
CA ASP A 124 -8.13 14.11 -1.15
C ASP A 124 -8.72 12.69 -1.09
N PRO A 125 -8.66 11.87 -2.16
CA PRO A 125 -9.15 10.49 -2.08
C PRO A 125 -8.32 9.63 -1.11
N LEU A 126 -7.02 9.92 -0.95
CA LEU A 126 -6.14 9.20 -0.03
C LEU A 126 -6.45 9.58 1.43
N ASN A 127 -6.68 10.86 1.70
CA ASN A 127 -7.10 11.37 3.00
C ASN A 127 -8.47 10.83 3.39
N GLY A 128 -9.41 10.76 2.45
CA GLY A 128 -10.72 10.14 2.67
C GLY A 128 -10.60 8.66 3.03
N SER A 129 -9.67 7.94 2.38
CA SER A 129 -9.40 6.53 2.70
C SER A 129 -8.81 6.35 4.11
N LEU A 130 -7.93 7.25 4.55
CA LEU A 130 -7.38 7.23 5.93
C LEU A 130 -8.40 7.65 6.99
N SER A 131 -9.21 8.66 6.68
CA SER A 131 -10.22 9.19 7.62
C SER A 131 -11.31 8.15 7.88
N GLY A 132 -11.70 7.39 6.85
CA GLY A 132 -12.67 6.31 6.99
C GLY A 132 -12.25 5.17 7.92
N THR A 133 -10.94 5.03 8.20
CA THR A 133 -10.41 3.97 9.09
C THR A 133 -10.02 4.49 10.48
N GLY A 134 -10.26 5.77 10.78
CA GLY A 134 -9.79 6.40 12.01
C GLY A 134 -8.27 6.56 12.11
N LEU A 135 -7.54 6.33 11.02
CA LEU A 135 -6.07 6.48 10.93
C LEU A 135 -5.67 7.83 10.35
N ALA A 136 -6.59 8.81 10.36
CA ALA A 136 -6.26 10.17 9.99
C ALA A 136 -5.15 10.69 10.92
N ILE A 137 -4.10 11.24 10.31
CA ILE A 137 -2.99 11.82 11.05
C ILE A 137 -3.27 13.31 11.13
N ASP A 138 -3.65 13.77 12.32
CA ASP A 138 -3.79 15.20 12.56
C ASP A 138 -2.43 15.90 12.33
N ALA A 139 -2.48 17.07 11.70
CA ALA A 139 -1.32 17.93 11.69
C ALA A 139 -0.99 18.28 13.15
N PRO A 140 0.28 18.21 13.59
CA PRO A 140 0.61 18.63 14.94
C PRO A 140 0.19 20.08 15.10
N THR A 141 -0.69 20.32 16.08
CA THR A 141 -1.06 21.65 16.53
C THR A 141 0.23 22.35 16.95
N ALA A 142 0.58 23.46 16.29
CA ALA A 142 1.73 24.25 16.70
C ALA A 142 1.56 24.63 18.18
N PRO A 143 2.59 24.49 19.03
CA PRO A 143 2.50 25.00 20.39
C PRO A 143 2.27 26.51 20.32
N ARG A 144 1.32 26.99 21.14
CA ARG A 144 1.09 28.41 21.38
C ARG A 144 2.28 29.05 22.05
#